data_AF-A0A4V1XW71-F1
#
_entry.id   AF-A0A4V1XW71-F1
#
_cell.length_a   1.000
_cell.length_b   1.000
_cell.length_c   1.000
_cell.angle_alpha   90.00
_cell.angle_beta   90.00
_cell.angle_gamma   90.00
#
_symmetry.space_group_name_H-M   'P 1'
#
loop_
_entity.id
_entity.type
_entity.pdbx_description
1 polymer ?
#
loop_
_entity_poly.entity_id
_entity_poly.type
_entity_poly.pdbx_seq_one_letter_code
_entity_poly.pdbx_strand_id
1 'polypeptide(L)'
;MTHRADERRFLDERGTSAALAPNGLNPATIMEKAVRERIVESYFWKEQCFGLNEADVVDRVAEHVSFVGGTYGDAQRPSPFLCLAFKLLQLGPGDDVVREYLAFGGERFKYLRALAAFYVRLTRRPEDVYRALEPLLEDRRKLRRRGRAGTSLTFVDEFVDDLLTKDRVCATSLWQMPRREILEDLDLLEPRVSPLGDIEDLLADEEEEDKLVNGAADGGDGRGDSDDEGLVEERMEEDHRGRRRSSSGESGRGGSSEGSRRRDRSHGSEDDSMDVDRDDAPGGRDDH
;
A
#
# COMPACT_ATOMS: atom_id res chain seq x y z
N MET A 1 8.83 -34.77 3.70
CA MET A 1 9.25 -34.80 2.28
C MET A 1 8.11 -34.53 1.30
N THR A 2 6.84 -34.74 1.69
CA THR A 2 5.64 -34.49 0.86
C THR A 2 5.38 -33.01 0.56
N HIS A 3 5.43 -32.12 1.56
CA HIS A 3 5.13 -30.68 1.35
C HIS A 3 6.01 -29.98 0.30
N ARG A 4 7.33 -30.28 0.26
CA ARG A 4 8.21 -29.72 -0.79
C ARG A 4 7.87 -30.27 -2.18
N ALA A 5 7.40 -31.50 -2.27
CA ALA A 5 6.98 -32.11 -3.53
C ALA A 5 5.65 -31.48 -4.01
N ASP A 6 4.70 -31.23 -3.11
CA ASP A 6 3.43 -30.56 -3.43
C ASP A 6 3.64 -29.09 -3.85
N GLU A 7 4.52 -28.36 -3.15
CA GLU A 7 4.94 -27.00 -3.53
C GLU A 7 5.61 -26.97 -4.90
N ARG A 8 6.53 -27.90 -5.14
CA ARG A 8 7.21 -28.01 -6.43
C ARG A 8 6.25 -28.39 -7.55
N ARG A 9 5.29 -29.29 -7.30
CA ARG A 9 4.25 -29.67 -8.26
C ARG A 9 3.38 -28.49 -8.66
N PHE A 10 2.96 -27.67 -7.69
CA PHE A 10 2.17 -26.46 -7.96
C PHE A 10 2.93 -25.47 -8.87
N LEU A 11 4.24 -25.33 -8.67
CA LEU A 11 5.10 -24.42 -9.45
C LEU A 11 5.50 -24.98 -10.83
N ASP A 12 5.87 -26.25 -10.89
CA ASP A 12 6.45 -26.89 -12.09
C ASP A 12 5.37 -27.33 -13.08
N GLU A 13 4.23 -27.86 -12.63
CA GLU A 13 3.14 -28.30 -13.52
C GLU A 13 2.25 -27.14 -13.99
N ARG A 14 2.51 -25.91 -13.53
CA ARG A 14 1.67 -24.72 -13.80
C ARG A 14 0.18 -25.02 -13.63
N GLY A 15 -0.20 -25.84 -12.65
CA GLY A 15 -1.59 -26.21 -12.40
C GLY A 15 -2.28 -27.05 -13.50
N THR A 16 -1.55 -27.78 -14.34
CA THR A 16 -2.16 -28.73 -15.32
C THR A 16 -3.03 -29.79 -14.62
N SER A 17 -2.80 -30.03 -13.33
CA SER A 17 -3.60 -30.92 -12.48
C SER A 17 -4.33 -30.20 -11.32
N ALA A 18 -4.26 -28.85 -11.24
CA ALA A 18 -4.86 -28.07 -10.16
C ALA A 18 -6.27 -27.60 -10.54
N ALA A 19 -7.18 -27.55 -9.55
CA ALA A 19 -8.50 -26.99 -9.73
C ALA A 19 -8.40 -25.50 -10.14
N LEU A 20 -9.20 -25.10 -11.14
CA LEU A 20 -9.29 -23.71 -11.54
C LEU A 20 -9.95 -22.88 -10.42
N ALA A 21 -9.55 -21.62 -10.30
CA ALA A 21 -10.26 -20.67 -9.46
C ALA A 21 -11.69 -20.46 -9.98
N PRO A 22 -12.63 -19.97 -9.14
CA PRO A 22 -14.01 -19.72 -9.55
C PRO A 22 -14.18 -18.79 -10.76
N ASN A 23 -13.20 -17.91 -11.04
CA ASN A 23 -13.15 -17.08 -12.25
C ASN A 23 -12.59 -17.79 -13.50
N GLY A 24 -12.28 -19.08 -13.41
CA GLY A 24 -11.69 -19.89 -14.49
C GLY A 24 -10.19 -19.72 -14.68
N LEU A 25 -9.52 -18.88 -13.88
CA LEU A 25 -8.07 -18.70 -13.95
C LEU A 25 -7.35 -19.81 -13.18
N ASN A 26 -6.16 -20.16 -13.64
CA ASN A 26 -5.31 -21.10 -12.94
C ASN A 26 -4.59 -20.40 -11.78
N PRO A 27 -4.82 -20.82 -10.51
CA PRO A 27 -4.23 -20.16 -9.33
C PRO A 27 -2.70 -20.04 -9.38
N ALA A 28 -2.00 -21.00 -9.99
CA ALA A 28 -0.54 -20.99 -10.11
C ALA A 28 -0.01 -19.91 -11.06
N THR A 29 -0.85 -19.37 -11.95
CA THR A 29 -0.47 -18.38 -12.96
C THR A 29 -1.08 -16.99 -12.74
N ILE A 30 -1.91 -16.80 -11.72
CA ILE A 30 -2.54 -15.50 -11.43
C ILE A 30 -1.48 -14.43 -11.14
N MET A 31 -0.47 -14.76 -10.34
CA MET A 31 0.66 -13.86 -10.06
C MET A 31 1.74 -14.01 -11.12
N GLU A 32 2.44 -12.93 -11.46
CA GLU A 32 3.48 -12.93 -12.50
C GLU A 32 4.65 -13.85 -12.15
N LYS A 33 5.24 -14.53 -13.15
CA LYS A 33 6.33 -15.50 -12.95
C LYS A 33 7.48 -14.94 -12.10
N ALA A 34 7.95 -13.74 -12.43
CA ALA A 34 9.05 -13.08 -11.71
C ALA A 34 8.70 -12.79 -10.23
N VAL A 35 7.43 -12.55 -9.92
CA VAL A 35 6.97 -12.34 -8.54
C VAL A 35 6.95 -13.67 -7.80
N ARG A 36 6.46 -14.75 -8.44
CA ARG A 36 6.43 -16.09 -7.84
C ARG A 36 7.84 -16.60 -7.49
N GLU A 37 8.80 -16.46 -8.42
CA GLU A 37 10.20 -16.84 -8.19
C GLU A 37 10.78 -16.12 -6.96
N ARG A 38 10.55 -14.80 -6.85
CA ARG A 38 10.98 -14.02 -5.69
C ARG A 38 10.30 -14.46 -4.38
N ILE A 39 9.01 -14.83 -4.43
CA ILE A 39 8.27 -15.34 -3.27
C ILE A 39 8.92 -16.63 -2.78
N VAL A 40 9.05 -17.64 -3.66
CA VAL A 40 9.51 -18.98 -3.26
C VAL A 40 10.99 -18.99 -2.83
N GLU A 41 11.79 -18.06 -3.35
CA GLU A 41 13.18 -17.89 -2.93
C GLU A 41 13.33 -17.11 -1.62
N SER A 42 12.31 -16.35 -1.22
CA SER A 42 12.37 -15.50 -0.04
C SER A 42 12.52 -16.30 1.26
N TYR A 43 13.22 -15.70 2.22
CA TYR A 43 13.38 -16.28 3.56
C TYR A 43 12.03 -16.50 4.25
N PHE A 44 11.12 -15.54 4.14
CA PHE A 44 9.79 -15.63 4.73
C PHE A 44 9.02 -16.85 4.21
N TRP A 45 9.05 -17.10 2.89
CA TRP A 45 8.38 -18.27 2.32
C TRP A 45 8.94 -19.59 2.85
N LYS A 46 10.27 -19.72 2.87
CA LYS A 46 10.95 -20.96 3.27
C LYS A 46 10.76 -21.31 4.74
N GLU A 47 10.66 -20.31 5.61
CA GLU A 47 10.55 -20.51 7.06
C GLU A 47 9.11 -20.45 7.57
N GLN A 48 8.32 -19.49 7.07
CA GLN A 48 6.98 -19.20 7.61
C GLN A 48 5.86 -19.74 6.75
N CYS A 49 6.07 -19.94 5.44
CA CYS A 49 5.04 -20.49 4.54
C CYS A 49 5.12 -22.00 4.30
N PHE A 50 6.11 -22.67 4.89
CA PHE A 50 6.31 -24.10 4.71
C PHE A 50 5.23 -24.91 5.43
N GLY A 51 4.49 -25.72 4.68
CA GLY A 51 3.50 -26.64 5.25
C GLY A 51 2.32 -25.99 5.97
N LEU A 52 2.07 -24.68 5.77
CA LEU A 52 0.92 -24.00 6.39
C LEU A 52 -0.41 -24.63 5.97
N ASN A 53 -1.31 -24.76 6.93
CA ASN A 53 -2.74 -24.96 6.69
C ASN A 53 -3.49 -23.61 6.69
N GLU A 54 -4.81 -23.65 6.49
CA GLU A 54 -5.67 -22.47 6.47
C GLU A 54 -5.65 -21.72 7.82
N ALA A 55 -5.85 -22.42 8.95
CA ALA A 55 -5.83 -21.81 10.27
C ALA A 55 -4.48 -21.13 10.59
N ASP A 56 -3.36 -21.76 10.23
CA ASP A 56 -2.02 -21.22 10.46
C ASP A 56 -1.81 -19.89 9.71
N VAL A 57 -2.51 -19.66 8.59
CA VAL A 57 -2.43 -18.38 7.86
C VAL A 57 -2.89 -17.24 8.76
N VAL A 58 -3.91 -17.43 9.60
CA VAL A 58 -4.40 -16.41 10.54
C VAL A 58 -3.30 -16.01 11.50
N ASP A 59 -2.60 -16.99 12.09
CA ASP A 59 -1.49 -16.74 13.01
C ASP A 59 -0.33 -16.02 12.31
N ARG A 60 0.05 -16.48 11.10
CA ARG A 60 1.12 -15.82 10.32
C ARG A 60 0.77 -14.39 9.92
N VAL A 61 -0.50 -14.12 9.63
CA VAL A 61 -0.95 -12.74 9.36
C VAL A 61 -0.78 -11.89 10.61
N ALA A 62 -1.26 -12.36 11.77
CA ALA A 62 -1.19 -11.63 13.03
C ALA A 62 0.26 -11.35 13.46
N GLU A 63 1.16 -12.31 13.28
CA GLU A 63 2.55 -12.21 13.71
C GLU A 63 3.44 -11.41 12.76
N HIS A 64 3.26 -11.56 11.44
CA HIS A 64 4.26 -11.11 10.47
C HIS A 64 3.79 -10.03 9.49
N VAL A 65 2.48 -9.81 9.36
CA VAL A 65 1.96 -8.81 8.43
C VAL A 65 1.74 -7.49 9.15
N SER A 66 2.65 -6.55 8.92
CA SER A 66 2.59 -5.19 9.49
C SER A 66 2.26 -4.09 8.46
N PHE A 67 2.19 -4.45 7.18
CA PHE A 67 1.84 -3.57 6.07
C PHE A 67 1.29 -4.38 4.88
N VAL A 68 0.44 -3.76 4.07
CA VAL A 68 0.04 -4.25 2.75
C VAL A 68 1.05 -3.78 1.70
N GLY A 69 1.38 -4.63 0.74
CA GLY A 69 2.33 -4.26 -0.31
C GLY A 69 2.75 -5.44 -1.15
N GLY A 70 3.35 -5.13 -2.30
CA GLY A 70 3.90 -6.14 -3.20
C GLY A 70 5.37 -6.42 -2.90
N THR A 71 6.22 -6.21 -3.90
CA THR A 71 7.67 -6.18 -3.73
C THR A 71 8.15 -4.78 -3.33
N TYR A 72 9.14 -4.70 -2.45
CA TYR A 72 9.66 -3.42 -1.94
C TYR A 72 11.20 -3.41 -1.85
N GLY A 73 11.75 -2.18 -1.79
CA GLY A 73 13.19 -1.92 -1.78
C GLY A 73 13.88 -2.26 -3.11
N ASP A 74 15.18 -1.93 -3.20
CA ASP A 74 15.97 -2.11 -4.42
C ASP A 74 16.16 -3.58 -4.78
N ALA A 75 16.29 -4.43 -3.75
CA ALA A 75 16.31 -5.88 -3.90
C ALA A 75 14.95 -6.47 -4.33
N GLN A 76 13.88 -5.67 -4.41
CA GLN A 76 12.52 -6.09 -4.77
C GLN A 76 12.08 -7.32 -3.96
N ARG A 77 12.22 -7.24 -2.63
CA ARG A 77 11.85 -8.31 -1.71
C ARG A 77 10.33 -8.42 -1.63
N PRO A 78 9.73 -9.62 -1.70
CA PRO A 78 8.29 -9.77 -1.53
C PRO A 78 7.90 -9.48 -0.08
N SER A 79 6.74 -8.87 0.13
CA SER A 79 6.18 -8.67 1.46
C SER A 79 5.65 -9.98 2.06
N PRO A 80 5.58 -10.10 3.40
CA PRO A 80 4.86 -11.20 4.04
C PRO A 80 3.40 -11.31 3.57
N PHE A 81 2.74 -10.16 3.38
CA PHE A 81 1.38 -10.08 2.82
C PHE A 81 1.28 -10.77 1.45
N LEU A 82 2.21 -10.48 0.54
CA LEU A 82 2.24 -11.05 -0.80
C LEU A 82 2.56 -12.55 -0.78
N CYS A 83 3.45 -12.97 0.12
CA CYS A 83 3.79 -14.38 0.29
C CYS A 83 2.59 -15.19 0.78
N LEU A 84 1.84 -14.67 1.76
CA LEU A 84 0.63 -15.32 2.27
C LEU A 84 -0.50 -15.30 1.24
N ALA A 85 -0.61 -14.24 0.41
CA ALA A 85 -1.56 -14.23 -0.71
C ALA A 85 -1.27 -15.34 -1.72
N PHE A 86 0.00 -15.55 -2.06
CA PHE A 86 0.41 -16.66 -2.91
C PHE A 86 0.17 -18.02 -2.24
N LYS A 87 0.33 -18.10 -0.91
CA LYS A 87 0.01 -19.32 -0.16
C LYS A 87 -1.48 -19.63 -0.20
N LEU A 88 -2.36 -18.64 -0.08
CA LEU A 88 -3.81 -18.84 -0.24
C LEU A 88 -4.17 -19.30 -1.65
N LEU A 89 -3.48 -18.81 -2.70
CA LEU A 89 -3.64 -19.34 -4.06
C LEU A 89 -3.22 -20.80 -4.18
N GLN A 90 -2.21 -21.23 -3.43
CA GLN A 90 -1.77 -22.62 -3.38
C GLN A 90 -2.76 -23.50 -2.59
N LEU A 91 -3.27 -23.01 -1.46
CA LEU A 91 -4.20 -23.76 -0.60
C LEU A 91 -5.60 -23.88 -1.22
N GLY A 92 -6.06 -22.84 -1.91
CA GLY A 92 -7.38 -22.82 -2.52
C GLY A 92 -8.54 -22.93 -1.51
N PRO A 93 -8.58 -22.11 -0.43
CA PRO A 93 -9.60 -22.23 0.59
C PRO A 93 -11.01 -22.00 0.05
N GLY A 94 -11.96 -22.74 0.63
CA GLY A 94 -13.38 -22.65 0.34
C GLY A 94 -13.99 -21.30 0.71
N ASP A 95 -15.21 -21.07 0.25
CA ASP A 95 -15.92 -19.80 0.48
C ASP A 95 -16.37 -19.61 1.93
N ASP A 96 -16.52 -20.69 2.69
CA ASP A 96 -16.72 -20.68 4.15
C ASP A 96 -15.52 -20.07 4.88
N VAL A 97 -14.31 -20.55 4.59
CA VAL A 97 -13.06 -20.06 5.17
C VAL A 97 -12.81 -18.60 4.79
N VAL A 98 -13.02 -18.26 3.51
CA VAL A 98 -12.81 -16.88 3.05
C VAL A 98 -13.83 -15.91 3.66
N ARG A 99 -15.09 -16.32 3.84
CA ARG A 99 -16.10 -15.53 4.53
C ARG A 99 -15.71 -15.30 5.99
N GLU A 100 -15.20 -16.32 6.67
CA GLU A 100 -14.70 -16.22 8.05
C GLU A 100 -13.53 -15.23 8.15
N TYR A 101 -12.61 -15.23 7.18
CA TYR A 101 -11.49 -14.28 7.14
C TYR A 101 -11.92 -12.84 6.90
N LEU A 102 -12.96 -12.62 6.09
CA LEU A 102 -13.50 -11.27 5.82
C LEU A 102 -14.29 -10.72 7.02
N ALA A 103 -15.16 -11.56 7.60
CA ALA A 103 -16.03 -11.22 8.71
C ALA A 103 -15.27 -11.29 10.04
N PHE A 104 -15.41 -12.39 10.79
CA PHE A 104 -14.92 -12.54 12.17
C PHE A 104 -13.40 -12.32 12.29
N GLY A 105 -12.62 -12.96 11.41
CA GLY A 105 -11.17 -12.79 11.37
C GLY A 105 -10.76 -11.36 11.01
N GLY A 106 -11.47 -10.76 10.07
CA GLY A 106 -11.20 -9.43 9.55
C GLY A 106 -11.54 -8.31 10.53
N GLU A 107 -12.55 -8.49 11.38
CA GLU A 107 -12.90 -7.54 12.44
C GLU A 107 -11.78 -7.44 13.47
N ARG A 108 -11.17 -8.58 13.83
CA ARG A 108 -10.05 -8.64 14.79
C ARG A 108 -8.72 -8.23 14.16
N PHE A 109 -8.46 -8.68 12.93
CA PHE A 109 -7.19 -8.49 12.24
C PHE A 109 -7.41 -7.80 10.89
N LYS A 110 -7.19 -6.48 10.85
CA LYS A 110 -7.33 -5.67 9.61
C LYS A 110 -6.49 -6.16 8.43
N TYR A 111 -5.31 -6.73 8.68
CA TYR A 111 -4.46 -7.28 7.62
C TYR A 111 -4.98 -8.62 7.09
N LEU A 112 -5.72 -9.39 7.91
CA LEU A 112 -6.39 -10.60 7.46
C LEU A 112 -7.57 -10.23 6.54
N ARG A 113 -8.34 -9.20 6.91
CA ARG A 113 -9.38 -8.65 6.03
C ARG A 113 -8.80 -8.21 4.69
N ALA A 114 -7.72 -7.43 4.70
CA ALA A 114 -7.07 -6.98 3.48
C ALA A 114 -6.53 -8.17 2.64
N LEU A 115 -6.01 -9.21 3.29
CA LEU A 115 -5.51 -10.40 2.61
C LEU A 115 -6.63 -11.20 1.95
N ALA A 116 -7.73 -11.41 2.67
CA ALA A 116 -8.91 -12.10 2.15
C ALA A 116 -9.58 -11.30 1.03
N ALA A 117 -9.69 -9.98 1.17
CA ALA A 117 -10.21 -9.10 0.12
C ALA A 117 -9.37 -9.19 -1.16
N PHE A 118 -8.04 -9.16 -1.02
CA PHE A 118 -7.12 -9.34 -2.13
C PHE A 118 -7.27 -10.73 -2.78
N TYR A 119 -7.37 -11.79 -1.97
CA TYR A 119 -7.58 -13.16 -2.47
C TYR A 119 -8.91 -13.31 -3.22
N VAL A 120 -9.99 -12.71 -2.71
CA VAL A 120 -11.30 -12.68 -3.39
C VAL A 120 -11.18 -12.02 -4.75
N ARG A 121 -10.59 -10.81 -4.82
CA ARG A 121 -10.41 -10.07 -6.07
C ARG A 121 -9.66 -10.86 -7.14
N LEU A 122 -8.70 -11.69 -6.73
CA LEU A 122 -7.89 -12.49 -7.64
C LEU A 122 -8.60 -13.72 -8.20
N THR A 123 -9.58 -14.28 -7.49
CA THR A 123 -10.06 -15.65 -7.76
C THR A 123 -11.58 -15.76 -8.00
N ARG A 124 -12.39 -14.83 -7.51
CA ARG A 124 -13.86 -14.90 -7.59
C ARG A 124 -14.39 -14.29 -8.88
N ARG A 125 -15.63 -14.64 -9.23
CA ARG A 125 -16.35 -14.03 -10.36
C ARG A 125 -16.68 -12.56 -10.06
N PRO A 126 -16.89 -11.70 -11.08
CA PRO A 126 -17.08 -10.26 -10.85
C PRO A 126 -18.22 -9.96 -9.86
N GLU A 127 -19.35 -10.63 -10.03
CA GLU A 127 -20.53 -10.51 -9.16
C GLU A 127 -20.22 -10.78 -7.68
N ASP A 128 -19.47 -11.84 -7.39
CA ASP A 128 -19.11 -12.21 -6.03
C ASP A 128 -18.05 -11.27 -5.45
N VAL A 129 -17.16 -10.73 -6.30
CA VAL A 129 -16.18 -9.73 -5.90
C VAL A 129 -16.88 -8.46 -5.41
N TYR A 130 -17.82 -7.90 -6.18
CA TYR A 130 -18.55 -6.71 -5.76
C TYR A 130 -19.36 -6.98 -4.47
N ARG A 131 -20.12 -8.07 -4.42
CA ARG A 131 -20.92 -8.44 -3.24
C ARG A 131 -20.08 -8.60 -1.97
N ALA A 132 -18.87 -9.17 -2.09
CA ALA A 132 -18.01 -9.40 -0.93
C ALA A 132 -17.19 -8.18 -0.51
N LEU A 133 -16.79 -7.32 -1.46
CA LEU A 133 -15.86 -6.22 -1.20
C LEU A 133 -16.56 -4.90 -0.89
N GLU A 134 -17.71 -4.60 -1.48
CA GLU A 134 -18.39 -3.31 -1.27
C GLU A 134 -18.79 -3.01 0.17
N PRO A 135 -19.24 -3.99 0.98
CA PRO A 135 -19.49 -3.74 2.40
C PRO A 135 -18.22 -3.30 3.16
N LEU A 136 -17.03 -3.61 2.63
CA LEU A 136 -15.75 -3.25 3.26
C LEU A 136 -15.35 -1.81 2.97
N LEU A 137 -16.05 -1.09 2.08
CA LEU A 137 -15.84 0.35 1.85
C LEU A 137 -16.27 1.21 3.06
N GLU A 138 -17.00 0.64 4.01
CA GLU A 138 -17.31 1.28 5.29
C GLU A 138 -16.13 1.20 6.28
N ASP A 139 -15.16 0.32 6.04
CA ASP A 139 -14.07 0.06 6.96
C ASP A 139 -12.97 1.14 6.87
N ARG A 140 -13.02 2.10 7.79
CA ARG A 140 -12.07 3.23 7.87
C ARG A 140 -10.82 2.94 8.69
N ARG A 141 -10.47 1.67 8.94
CA ARG A 141 -9.29 1.32 9.73
C ARG A 141 -7.99 1.63 8.97
N LYS A 142 -7.03 2.22 9.67
CA LYS A 142 -5.71 2.58 9.12
C LYS A 142 -4.88 1.35 8.74
N LEU A 143 -4.36 1.31 7.52
CA LEU A 143 -3.38 0.33 7.03
C LEU A 143 -2.05 1.03 6.71
N ARG A 144 -0.95 0.31 6.89
CA ARG A 144 0.35 0.75 6.34
C ARG A 144 0.51 0.14 4.96
N ARG A 145 0.78 0.94 3.94
CA ARG A 145 1.11 0.48 2.59
C ARG A 145 2.60 0.62 2.34
N ARG A 146 3.25 -0.41 1.82
CA ARG A 146 4.67 -0.35 1.43
C ARG A 146 4.81 -0.51 -0.07
N GLY A 147 5.28 0.55 -0.71
CA GLY A 147 5.63 0.57 -2.12
C GLY A 147 7.14 0.50 -2.35
N ARG A 148 7.56 0.76 -3.58
CA ARG A 148 9.00 0.89 -3.92
C ARG A 148 9.64 2.11 -3.25
N ALA A 149 8.91 3.22 -3.18
CA ALA A 149 9.41 4.51 -2.69
C ALA A 149 9.37 4.65 -1.16
N GLY A 150 8.79 3.70 -0.43
CA GLY A 150 8.69 3.79 1.04
C GLY A 150 7.38 3.24 1.59
N THR A 151 7.06 3.66 2.81
CA THR A 151 5.82 3.29 3.50
C THR A 151 4.92 4.51 3.60
N SER A 152 3.65 4.37 3.21
CA SER A 152 2.61 5.38 3.33
C SER A 152 1.47 4.88 4.22
N LEU A 153 0.71 5.82 4.78
CA LEU A 153 -0.56 5.52 5.43
C LEU A 153 -1.65 5.39 4.35
N THR A 154 -2.53 4.42 4.50
CA THR A 154 -3.75 4.23 3.69
C THR A 154 -4.84 3.67 4.61
N PHE A 155 -6.01 3.41 4.08
CA PHE A 155 -7.15 2.89 4.83
C PHE A 155 -7.69 1.60 4.17
N VAL A 156 -8.56 0.86 4.87
CA VAL A 156 -9.09 -0.41 4.34
C VAL A 156 -10.04 -0.14 3.18
N ASP A 157 -10.95 0.81 3.31
CA ASP A 157 -11.81 1.34 2.26
C ASP A 157 -11.03 1.77 1.02
N GLU A 158 -9.98 2.59 1.16
CA GLU A 158 -9.10 2.97 0.04
C GLU A 158 -8.42 1.76 -0.61
N PHE A 159 -7.98 0.78 0.18
CA PHE A 159 -7.37 -0.43 -0.35
C PHE A 159 -8.38 -1.30 -1.11
N VAL A 160 -9.62 -1.35 -0.64
CA VAL A 160 -10.71 -2.09 -1.29
C VAL A 160 -11.13 -1.40 -2.59
N ASP A 161 -11.24 -0.07 -2.59
CA ASP A 161 -11.49 0.71 -3.80
C ASP A 161 -10.38 0.51 -4.84
N ASP A 162 -9.11 0.51 -4.41
CA ASP A 162 -7.96 0.18 -5.25
C ASP A 162 -8.12 -1.21 -5.90
N LEU A 163 -8.70 -2.19 -5.21
CA LEU A 163 -8.93 -3.53 -5.77
C LEU A 163 -10.04 -3.54 -6.82
N LEU A 164 -11.07 -2.71 -6.67
CA LEU A 164 -12.21 -2.64 -7.58
C LEU A 164 -11.88 -1.82 -8.84
N THR A 165 -11.10 -0.75 -8.71
CA THR A 165 -10.91 0.24 -9.77
C THR A 165 -9.58 0.13 -10.52
N LYS A 166 -8.50 -0.36 -9.88
CA LYS A 166 -7.16 -0.37 -10.48
C LYS A 166 -6.84 -1.70 -11.14
N ASP A 167 -6.04 -1.64 -12.19
CA ASP A 167 -5.56 -2.84 -12.91
C ASP A 167 -4.44 -3.58 -12.17
N ARG A 168 -3.76 -2.92 -11.23
CA ARG A 168 -2.57 -3.47 -10.59
C ARG A 168 -2.45 -3.06 -9.14
N VAL A 169 -2.43 -4.06 -8.24
CA VAL A 169 -2.35 -3.86 -6.79
C VAL A 169 -1.33 -4.84 -6.20
N CYS A 170 -0.57 -4.40 -5.19
CA CYS A 170 0.44 -5.22 -4.50
C CYS A 170 1.41 -5.99 -5.43
N ALA A 171 1.88 -5.33 -6.50
CA ALA A 171 2.77 -5.91 -7.51
C ALA A 171 2.18 -7.09 -8.30
N THR A 172 0.86 -7.25 -8.30
CA THR A 172 0.12 -8.24 -9.08
C THR A 172 -0.85 -7.54 -10.02
N SER A 173 -0.76 -7.86 -11.31
CA SER A 173 -1.78 -7.45 -12.29
C SER A 173 -3.08 -8.20 -12.02
N LEU A 174 -4.15 -7.44 -11.80
CA LEU A 174 -5.48 -7.98 -11.62
C LEU A 174 -6.08 -8.32 -12.98
N TRP A 175 -6.89 -9.36 -13.04
CA TRP A 175 -7.63 -9.69 -14.24
C TRP A 175 -8.76 -8.67 -14.47
N GLN A 176 -9.06 -8.42 -15.73
CA GLN A 176 -10.02 -7.40 -16.16
C GLN A 176 -11.45 -7.87 -15.87
N MET A 177 -12.17 -7.09 -15.06
CA MET A 177 -13.57 -7.35 -14.73
C MET A 177 -14.46 -6.41 -15.54
N PRO A 178 -15.68 -6.83 -15.90
CA PRO A 178 -16.70 -5.91 -16.38
C PRO A 178 -16.91 -4.78 -15.37
N ARG A 179 -17.12 -3.57 -15.89
CA ARG A 179 -17.53 -2.43 -15.06
C ARG A 179 -18.86 -2.74 -14.40
N ARG A 180 -19.07 -2.17 -13.22
CA ARG A 180 -20.28 -2.40 -12.43
C ARG A 180 -21.57 -2.09 -13.21
N GLU A 181 -21.60 -0.97 -13.95
CA GLU A 181 -22.72 -0.57 -14.81
C GLU A 181 -23.20 -1.71 -15.71
N ILE A 182 -22.28 -2.47 -16.31
CA ILE A 182 -22.62 -3.58 -17.20
C ILE A 182 -23.27 -4.74 -16.44
N LEU A 183 -22.90 -4.95 -15.18
CA LEU A 183 -23.48 -5.99 -14.34
C LEU A 183 -24.85 -5.59 -13.79
N GLU A 184 -25.08 -4.29 -13.60
CA GLU A 184 -26.39 -3.74 -13.26
C GLU A 184 -27.35 -3.83 -14.45
N ASP A 185 -26.90 -3.47 -15.66
CA ASP A 185 -27.68 -3.59 -16.90
C ASP A 185 -28.09 -5.05 -17.23
N LEU A 186 -27.31 -6.02 -16.75
CA LEU A 186 -27.57 -7.46 -16.93
C LEU A 186 -28.40 -8.06 -15.78
N ASP A 187 -28.88 -7.26 -14.83
CA ASP A 187 -29.59 -7.69 -13.62
C ASP A 187 -28.80 -8.70 -12.76
N LEU A 188 -27.47 -8.70 -12.86
CA LEU A 188 -26.59 -9.55 -12.04
C LEU A 188 -26.26 -8.89 -10.70
N LEU A 189 -26.29 -7.56 -10.64
CA LEU A 189 -26.09 -6.76 -9.44
C LEU A 189 -27.18 -5.69 -9.34
N GLU A 190 -27.63 -5.44 -8.12
CA GLU A 190 -28.49 -4.29 -7.83
C GLU A 190 -27.64 -3.01 -7.76
N PRO A 191 -28.23 -1.83 -8.02
CA PRO A 191 -27.57 -0.55 -7.80
C PRO A 191 -26.95 -0.46 -6.41
N ARG A 192 -25.71 0.01 -6.33
CA ARG A 192 -24.99 0.09 -5.06
C ARG A 192 -25.66 1.11 -4.13
N VAL A 193 -26.16 0.65 -2.99
CA VAL A 193 -26.61 1.53 -1.91
C VAL A 193 -25.41 1.95 -1.07
N SER A 194 -25.08 3.23 -1.08
CA SER A 194 -24.03 3.79 -0.23
C SER A 194 -24.52 3.87 1.22
N PRO A 195 -23.69 3.54 2.23
CA PRO A 195 -24.05 3.76 3.63
C PRO A 195 -24.36 5.23 3.97
N LEU A 196 -23.86 6.16 3.15
CA LEU A 196 -24.11 7.60 3.29
C LEU A 196 -25.46 8.04 2.70
N GLY A 197 -26.25 7.15 2.10
CA GLY A 197 -27.50 7.51 1.44
C GLY A 197 -27.32 8.03 0.01
N ASP A 198 -28.37 8.62 -0.54
CA ASP A 198 -28.34 9.26 -1.86
C ASP A 198 -27.54 10.58 -1.80
N ILE A 199 -26.83 10.91 -2.88
CA ILE A 199 -26.06 12.15 -2.97
C ILE A 199 -27.00 13.36 -2.92
N GLU A 200 -28.20 13.24 -3.49
CA GLU A 200 -29.21 14.30 -3.46
C GLU A 200 -29.69 14.59 -2.04
N ASP A 201 -29.89 13.56 -1.21
CA ASP A 201 -30.29 13.72 0.20
C ASP A 201 -29.18 14.40 1.02
N LEU A 202 -27.91 14.00 0.80
CA LEU A 202 -26.78 14.60 1.51
C LEU A 202 -26.58 16.08 1.17
N LEU A 203 -26.77 16.46 -0.09
CA LEU A 203 -26.66 17.85 -0.53
C LEU A 203 -27.83 18.69 0.00
N ALA A 204 -29.03 18.11 0.09
CA ALA A 204 -30.19 18.78 0.68
C ALA A 204 -29.98 19.07 2.18
N ASP A 205 -29.43 18.11 2.94
CA ASP A 205 -29.09 18.29 4.35
C ASP A 205 -28.04 19.40 4.56
N GLU A 206 -27.02 19.47 3.69
CA GLU A 206 -25.98 20.52 3.73
C GLU A 206 -26.56 21.92 3.42
N GLU A 207 -27.48 22.02 2.46
CA GLU A 207 -28.17 23.28 2.13
C GLU A 207 -29.13 23.75 3.25
N GLU A 208 -29.71 22.83 4.03
CA GLU A 208 -30.52 23.18 5.21
C GLU A 208 -29.66 23.65 6.39
N GLU A 209 -28.49 23.04 6.63
CA GLU A 209 -27.54 23.50 7.65
C GLU A 209 -27.01 24.92 7.34
N ASP A 210 -26.66 25.21 6.09
CA ASP A 210 -26.20 26.55 5.68
C ASP A 210 -27.29 27.63 5.84
N LYS A 211 -28.58 27.27 5.71
CA LYS A 211 -29.71 28.18 5.96
C LYS A 211 -29.92 28.44 7.46
N LEU A 212 -29.64 27.47 8.32
CA LEU A 212 -29.74 27.63 9.78
C LEU A 212 -28.63 28.52 10.36
N VAL A 213 -27.41 28.47 9.80
CA VAL A 213 -26.29 29.33 10.22
C VAL A 213 -26.47 30.77 9.76
N ASN A 214 -27.06 30.99 8.58
CA ASN A 214 -27.36 32.33 8.06
C ASN A 214 -28.68 32.93 8.60
N GLY A 215 -29.57 32.11 9.17
CA GLY A 215 -30.84 32.54 9.75
C GLY A 215 -30.74 33.12 11.18
N ALA A 216 -29.60 32.98 11.85
CA ALA A 216 -29.37 33.53 13.18
C ALA A 216 -28.91 35.01 13.17
N ALA A 217 -28.76 35.63 12.00
CA ALA A 217 -28.33 37.03 11.84
C ALA A 217 -29.48 38.03 11.62
N ASP A 218 -30.75 37.60 11.61
CA ASP A 218 -31.88 38.50 11.38
C ASP A 218 -32.99 38.26 12.42
N GLY A 219 -32.96 39.03 13.52
CA GLY A 219 -34.09 39.02 14.46
C GLY A 219 -33.82 39.54 15.86
N GLY A 220 -33.42 40.81 16.00
CA GLY A 220 -33.71 41.57 17.21
C GLY A 220 -32.73 42.69 17.54
N ASP A 221 -33.06 43.94 17.20
CA ASP A 221 -33.48 44.86 18.27
C ASP A 221 -34.24 46.06 17.68
N GLY A 222 -35.40 46.35 18.27
CA GLY A 222 -36.13 47.58 18.08
C GLY A 222 -35.93 48.46 19.31
N ARG A 223 -35.28 49.60 19.13
CA ARG A 223 -35.31 50.82 19.98
C ARG A 223 -34.53 51.89 19.19
N GLY A 224 -35.09 53.05 18.88
CA GLY A 224 -35.71 53.97 19.83
C GLY A 224 -34.70 55.09 20.09
N ASP A 225 -34.80 56.12 19.25
CA ASP A 225 -34.11 57.41 19.29
C ASP A 225 -34.20 58.11 20.66
N SER A 226 -33.11 58.78 21.08
CA SER A 226 -33.04 60.08 21.80
C SER A 226 -31.89 60.15 22.83
N ASP A 227 -30.98 61.11 22.57
CA ASP A 227 -30.36 62.11 23.47
C ASP A 227 -29.86 61.75 24.89
N ASP A 228 -28.76 62.42 25.27
CA ASP A 228 -28.45 63.01 26.60
C ASP A 228 -27.00 62.74 27.10
N GLU A 229 -26.18 63.79 26.98
CA GLU A 229 -25.27 64.37 27.97
C GLU A 229 -24.33 63.48 28.84
N GLY A 230 -23.06 63.87 28.88
CA GLY A 230 -22.43 64.14 30.19
C GLY A 230 -21.18 63.35 30.61
N LEU A 231 -20.02 63.99 30.40
CA LEU A 231 -18.96 64.28 31.40
C LEU A 231 -18.06 63.15 32.01
N VAL A 232 -16.73 63.39 31.86
CA VAL A 232 -15.59 63.26 32.82
C VAL A 232 -15.26 61.88 33.44
N GLU A 233 -14.05 61.49 33.83
CA GLU A 233 -12.65 61.95 33.79
C GLU A 233 -11.78 60.74 34.24
N GLU A 234 -10.49 60.80 33.90
CA GLU A 234 -9.34 60.36 34.73
C GLU A 234 -9.25 58.96 35.42
N ARG A 235 -8.28 58.18 34.90
CA ARG A 235 -6.98 57.84 35.54
C ARG A 235 -6.86 56.68 36.57
N MET A 236 -5.67 56.04 36.49
CA MET A 236 -4.93 55.17 37.43
C MET A 236 -5.27 53.67 37.40
N GLU A 237 -4.34 52.80 36.95
CA GLU A 237 -3.19 52.20 37.71
C GLU A 237 -3.71 51.25 38.79
N GLU A 238 -3.31 49.99 39.00
CA GLU A 238 -2.15 49.12 38.78
C GLU A 238 -2.74 47.67 38.87
N ASP A 239 -2.13 46.54 38.54
CA ASP A 239 -0.85 46.07 39.06
C ASP A 239 -0.40 44.82 38.29
N HIS A 240 0.92 44.72 38.26
CA HIS A 240 1.76 43.69 37.74
C HIS A 240 1.61 42.36 38.50
N ARG A 241 1.95 41.27 37.81
CA ARG A 241 3.04 40.39 38.28
C ARG A 241 3.62 39.60 37.12
N GLY A 242 4.70 40.15 36.58
CA GLY A 242 5.66 39.40 35.79
C GLY A 242 6.66 38.64 36.65
N ARG A 243 7.37 37.71 36.00
CA ARG A 243 8.76 37.30 36.21
C ARG A 243 9.11 36.45 34.97
N ARG A 244 9.65 36.99 33.87
CA ARG A 244 11.02 37.51 33.64
C ARG A 244 12.11 36.70 34.36
N ARG A 245 12.97 36.04 33.59
CA ARG A 245 14.36 36.52 33.39
C ARG A 245 15.02 35.87 32.17
N SER A 246 15.30 36.75 31.23
CA SER A 246 16.29 36.67 30.17
C SER A 246 17.71 36.69 30.74
N SER A 247 18.67 36.17 29.96
CA SER A 247 20.04 36.68 29.93
C SER A 247 20.57 36.55 28.52
N SER A 248 20.63 37.68 27.83
CA SER A 248 21.41 37.93 26.63
C SER A 248 22.91 37.95 26.96
N GLY A 249 23.73 37.65 25.95
CA GLY A 249 25.17 37.84 25.98
C GLY A 249 25.68 37.98 24.55
N GLU A 250 25.74 39.22 24.07
CA GLU A 250 26.43 39.63 22.85
C GLU A 250 27.96 39.59 23.04
N SER A 251 28.67 39.17 21.98
CA SER A 251 29.95 39.70 21.47
C SER A 251 30.47 38.66 20.45
N GLY A 252 30.83 38.94 19.21
CA GLY A 252 31.42 40.14 18.62
C GLY A 252 32.83 39.79 18.15
N ARG A 253 33.12 40.03 16.85
CA ARG A 253 34.43 39.95 16.15
C ARG A 253 34.87 38.51 15.80
N GLY A 254 35.37 38.18 14.61
CA GLY A 254 36.02 38.94 13.54
C GLY A 254 37.22 38.10 13.07
N GLY A 255 37.58 38.12 11.78
CA GLY A 255 38.89 37.64 11.32
C GLY A 255 38.89 36.57 10.24
N SER A 256 39.09 37.06 9.02
CA SER A 256 39.69 36.43 7.83
C SER A 256 40.97 35.61 8.07
N SER A 257 41.16 34.53 7.30
CA SER A 257 42.34 34.28 6.43
C SER A 257 42.45 32.78 6.07
N GLU A 258 42.51 32.55 4.76
CA GLU A 258 43.38 31.63 4.00
C GLU A 258 43.75 30.24 4.56
N GLY A 259 43.57 29.23 3.72
CA GLY A 259 44.05 27.89 3.96
C GLY A 259 43.81 26.96 2.78
N SER A 260 44.45 27.27 1.67
CA SER A 260 44.64 26.42 0.49
C SER A 260 45.08 25.01 0.86
N ARG A 261 44.46 23.99 0.23
CA ARG A 261 45.12 22.71 -0.11
C ARG A 261 44.33 21.98 -1.21
N ARG A 262 44.82 22.22 -2.43
CA ARG A 262 44.70 21.33 -3.59
C ARG A 262 45.35 19.99 -3.26
N ARG A 263 44.84 18.90 -3.82
CA ARG A 263 45.68 17.76 -4.17
C ARG A 263 45.17 17.09 -5.44
N ASP A 264 45.78 17.53 -6.54
CA ASP A 264 45.94 16.82 -7.80
C ASP A 264 46.46 15.40 -7.59
N ARG A 265 46.01 14.47 -8.44
CA ARG A 265 46.73 13.25 -8.77
C ARG A 265 46.67 13.04 -10.28
N SER A 266 47.74 13.46 -10.94
CA SER A 266 48.12 13.10 -12.30
C SER A 266 49.65 13.11 -12.42
N HIS A 267 50.16 12.39 -13.42
CA HIS A 267 51.55 12.03 -13.77
C HIS A 267 52.02 10.70 -13.16
N GLY A 268 52.61 9.78 -13.91
CA GLY A 268 53.12 9.75 -15.29
C GLY A 268 54.08 8.53 -15.34
N SER A 269 53.91 7.62 -16.29
CA SER A 269 54.75 7.47 -17.50
C SER A 269 56.09 6.80 -17.25
N GLU A 270 56.36 5.72 -17.99
CA GLU A 270 57.64 5.21 -18.54
C GLU A 270 57.47 3.69 -18.74
N ASP A 271 57.25 3.19 -19.96
CA ASP A 271 58.24 2.97 -21.03
C ASP A 271 59.16 1.79 -20.70
N ASP A 272 58.87 0.62 -21.30
CA ASP A 272 59.93 -0.33 -21.64
C ASP A 272 59.45 -1.24 -22.79
N SER A 273 59.93 -0.86 -23.96
CA SER A 273 60.06 -1.65 -25.18
C SER A 273 60.89 -2.93 -24.94
N MET A 274 60.41 -4.08 -25.41
CA MET A 274 61.30 -5.13 -25.94
C MET A 274 60.66 -5.80 -27.15
N ASP A 275 61.11 -5.33 -28.31
CA ASP A 275 61.19 -6.11 -29.54
C ASP A 275 62.11 -7.31 -29.31
N VAL A 276 61.63 -8.50 -29.68
CA VAL A 276 62.49 -9.61 -30.08
C VAL A 276 61.90 -10.19 -31.36
N ASP A 277 62.45 -9.74 -32.48
CA ASP A 277 62.48 -10.48 -33.72
C ASP A 277 63.11 -11.87 -33.48
N ARG A 278 62.45 -12.92 -33.97
CA ARG A 278 63.17 -13.94 -34.74
C ARG A 278 62.25 -14.82 -35.58
N ASP A 279 62.50 -14.72 -36.89
CA ASP A 279 62.25 -15.71 -37.93
C ASP A 279 62.54 -17.16 -37.48
N ASP A 280 61.73 -18.13 -37.91
CA ASP A 280 62.03 -18.96 -39.09
C ASP A 280 60.94 -20.06 -39.25
N ALA A 281 60.60 -20.38 -40.49
CA ALA A 281 59.84 -21.57 -40.90
C ALA A 281 60.83 -22.77 -40.94
N PRO A 282 60.59 -23.95 -41.58
CA PRO A 282 59.38 -24.48 -42.23
C PRO A 282 59.09 -25.97 -41.89
N GLY A 283 57.95 -26.47 -42.36
CA GLY A 283 57.92 -27.79 -43.03
C GLY A 283 57.12 -28.93 -42.40
N GLY A 284 56.39 -29.64 -43.27
CA GLY A 284 55.90 -31.00 -43.09
C GLY A 284 54.38 -31.09 -42.96
N ARG A 285 53.61 -31.40 -44.02
CA ARG A 285 53.35 -32.75 -44.57
C ARG A 285 52.69 -33.66 -43.53
N ASP A 286 51.71 -34.50 -43.79
CA ASP A 286 50.86 -34.89 -44.92
C ASP A 286 49.82 -35.85 -44.30
N ASP A 287 48.72 -36.11 -45.02
CA ASP A 287 47.96 -37.38 -45.05
C ASP A 287 47.37 -37.99 -43.76
N HIS A 288 46.05 -37.90 -43.58
CA HIS A 288 45.05 -38.93 -43.97
C HIS A 288 43.64 -38.56 -43.45
#